data_AF-A0A351XBH7-F1
#
_entry.id   AF-A0A351XBH7-F1
#
_cell.length_a   1.000
_cell.length_b   1.000
_cell.length_c   1.000
_cell.angle_alpha   90.00
_cell.angle_beta   90.00
_cell.angle_gamma   90.00
#
_symmetry.space_group_name_H-M   'P 1'
#
loop_
_entity.id
_entity.type
_entity.pdbx_description
1 polymer ?
#
loop_
_entity_poly.entity_id
_entity_poly.type
_entity_poly.pdbx_seq_one_letter_code
_entity_poly.pdbx_strand_id
1 'polypeptide(L)'
;MSKADILRYMRTSSKTDNAQILALVDRAIGIIADTAEPKSLYRIFDCNVTQDSVEIDGIVFLSKRLAENMAGCKRAVVFGATLGIEVDKQIKSASATDVALAMALQAAAADKIEDVCNELEEKIINDYGVTLRQRYSPGYFDLDITQQKDFFKLLPLQKRIGLTLTDTYEMVPTKSVTAFIGMD
;
A
#
# COMPACT_ATOMS: atom_id res chain seq x y z
N MET A 1 -13.71 3.24 -2.86
CA MET A 1 -13.63 3.93 -1.57
C MET A 1 -14.91 3.70 -0.77
N SER A 2 -14.79 3.14 0.42
CA SER A 2 -15.85 2.79 1.36
C SER A 2 -16.01 3.87 2.43
N LYS A 3 -17.19 4.52 2.51
CA LYS A 3 -17.46 5.50 3.57
C LYS A 3 -17.29 4.90 4.98
N ALA A 4 -17.67 3.64 5.15
CA ALA A 4 -17.59 2.94 6.42
C ALA A 4 -16.13 2.78 6.88
N ASP A 5 -15.22 2.47 5.96
CA ASP A 5 -13.79 2.34 6.25
C ASP A 5 -13.13 3.69 6.49
N ILE A 6 -13.50 4.71 5.71
CA ILE A 6 -13.03 6.09 5.94
C ILE A 6 -13.43 6.56 7.33
N LEU A 7 -14.69 6.36 7.75
CA LEU A 7 -15.15 6.66 9.11
C LEU A 7 -14.34 5.90 10.18
N ARG A 8 -14.07 4.62 9.95
CA ARG A 8 -13.24 3.80 10.84
C ARG A 8 -11.82 4.34 10.95
N TYR A 9 -11.19 4.73 9.85
CA TYR A 9 -9.86 5.35 9.83
C TYR A 9 -9.86 6.73 10.53
N MET A 10 -10.96 7.48 10.44
CA MET A 10 -11.20 8.70 11.22
C MET A 10 -11.53 8.42 12.70
N ARG A 11 -11.48 7.16 13.16
CA ARG A 11 -11.85 6.72 14.52
C ARG A 11 -13.27 7.12 14.93
N THR A 12 -14.16 7.16 13.95
CA THR A 12 -15.57 7.46 14.11
C THR A 12 -16.41 6.21 13.84
N SER A 13 -17.58 6.10 14.47
CA SER A 13 -18.50 4.99 14.21
C SER A 13 -18.88 4.94 12.73
N SER A 14 -18.71 3.77 12.10
CA SER A 14 -19.14 3.52 10.71
C SER A 14 -20.66 3.59 10.51
N LYS A 15 -21.43 3.69 11.60
CA LYS A 15 -22.90 3.82 11.61
C LYS A 15 -23.37 5.21 12.04
N THR A 16 -22.49 6.22 12.02
CA THR A 16 -22.89 7.59 12.37
C THR A 16 -23.92 8.14 11.40
N ASP A 17 -24.88 8.89 11.91
CA ASP A 17 -25.91 9.65 11.18
C ASP A 17 -25.62 11.16 11.19
N ASN A 18 -24.46 11.59 11.73
CA ASN A 18 -24.09 13.00 11.80
C ASN A 18 -23.83 13.55 10.38
N ALA A 19 -24.76 14.38 9.90
CA ALA A 19 -24.74 14.96 8.57
C ALA A 19 -23.47 15.77 8.27
N GLN A 20 -22.88 16.44 9.26
CA GLN A 20 -21.64 17.21 9.06
C GLN A 20 -20.44 16.30 8.83
N ILE A 21 -20.34 15.19 9.57
CA ILE A 21 -19.27 14.20 9.38
C ILE A 21 -19.43 13.51 8.03
N LEU A 22 -20.66 13.12 7.68
CA LEU A 22 -20.93 12.47 6.39
C LEU A 22 -20.59 13.39 5.21
N ALA A 23 -20.98 14.67 5.29
CA ALA A 23 -20.63 15.66 4.27
C ALA A 23 -19.12 15.90 4.18
N LEU A 24 -18.40 15.87 5.31
CA LEU A 24 -16.94 15.95 5.34
C LEU A 24 -16.28 14.76 4.63
N VAL A 25 -16.77 13.54 4.89
CA VAL A 25 -16.31 12.32 4.22
C VAL A 25 -16.58 12.38 2.72
N ASP A 26 -17.79 12.79 2.31
CA ASP A 26 -18.14 12.96 0.90
C ASP A 26 -17.22 13.96 0.19
N ARG A 27 -16.96 15.09 0.84
CA ARG A 27 -16.04 16.10 0.32
C ARG A 27 -14.62 15.54 0.17
N ALA A 28 -14.13 14.81 1.17
CA ALA A 28 -12.80 14.20 1.11
C ALA A 28 -12.68 13.14 0.00
N ILE A 29 -13.71 12.30 -0.18
CA ILE A 29 -13.77 11.33 -1.28
C ILE A 29 -13.68 12.03 -2.63
N GLY A 30 -14.47 13.10 -2.84
CA GLY A 30 -14.42 13.87 -4.09
C GLY A 30 -13.04 14.43 -4.37
N ILE A 31 -12.42 15.08 -3.38
CA ILE A 31 -11.07 15.65 -3.53
C ILE A 31 -10.04 14.56 -3.86
N ILE A 32 -10.06 13.41 -3.16
CA ILE A 32 -9.12 12.32 -3.44
C ILE A 32 -9.36 11.71 -4.81
N ALA A 33 -10.61 11.54 -5.24
CA ALA A 33 -10.94 11.02 -6.56
C ALA A 33 -10.42 11.92 -7.70
N ASP A 34 -10.49 13.24 -7.51
CA ASP A 34 -10.03 14.23 -8.51
C ASP A 34 -8.50 14.43 -8.48
N THR A 35 -7.86 14.18 -7.32
CA THR A 35 -6.43 14.47 -7.11
C THR A 35 -5.54 13.26 -7.37
N ALA A 36 -5.99 12.06 -7.03
CA ALA A 36 -5.15 10.87 -7.07
C ALA A 36 -4.75 10.54 -8.52
N GLU A 37 -3.47 10.22 -8.70
CA GLU A 37 -2.94 9.64 -9.94
C GLU A 37 -2.39 8.23 -9.64
N PRO A 38 -3.27 7.21 -9.50
CA PRO A 38 -2.82 5.87 -9.15
C PRO A 38 -1.83 5.31 -10.16
N LYS A 39 -0.68 4.85 -9.68
CA LYS A 39 0.33 4.15 -10.48
C LYS A 39 0.77 2.91 -9.72
N SER A 40 0.85 1.78 -10.41
CA SER A 40 1.33 0.53 -9.85
C SER A 40 2.30 -0.18 -10.80
N LEU A 41 3.19 -0.97 -10.22
CA LEU A 41 4.13 -1.82 -10.93
C LEU A 41 4.28 -3.13 -10.16
N TYR A 42 4.12 -4.25 -10.84
CA TYR A 42 4.40 -5.57 -10.27
C TYR A 42 5.31 -6.38 -11.19
N ARG A 43 6.00 -7.36 -10.60
CA ARG A 43 6.67 -8.46 -11.29
C ARG A 43 6.49 -9.73 -10.48
N ILE A 44 6.52 -10.87 -11.16
CA ILE A 44 6.53 -12.19 -10.52
C ILE A 44 7.97 -12.71 -10.57
N PHE A 45 8.42 -13.25 -9.45
CA PHE A 45 9.74 -13.85 -9.29
C PHE A 45 9.61 -15.27 -8.79
N ASP A 46 10.59 -16.11 -9.09
CA ASP A 46 10.82 -17.31 -8.29
C ASP A 46 11.30 -16.89 -6.89
N CYS A 47 10.89 -17.63 -5.88
CA CYS A 47 11.31 -17.40 -4.51
C CYS A 47 11.71 -18.70 -3.82
N ASN A 48 12.69 -18.61 -2.91
CA ASN A 48 13.07 -19.68 -2.02
C ASN A 48 12.70 -19.29 -0.58
N VAL A 49 11.82 -20.07 0.04
CA VAL A 49 11.32 -19.81 1.39
C VAL A 49 11.99 -20.77 2.37
N THR A 50 12.73 -20.23 3.34
CA THR A 50 13.33 -21.02 4.43
C THR A 50 12.43 -20.96 5.67
N GLN A 51 12.95 -21.37 6.84
CA GLN A 51 12.20 -21.26 8.10
C GLN A 51 12.12 -19.81 8.63
N ASP A 52 13.02 -18.93 8.21
CA ASP A 52 13.23 -17.60 8.78
C ASP A 52 13.55 -16.51 7.76
N SER A 53 13.51 -16.85 6.46
CA SER A 53 13.77 -15.91 5.39
C SER A 53 13.06 -16.27 4.09
N VAL A 54 12.97 -15.27 3.21
CA VAL A 54 12.54 -15.44 1.82
C VAL A 54 13.60 -14.83 0.91
N GLU A 55 14.11 -15.62 -0.03
CA GLU A 55 15.04 -15.16 -1.06
C GLU A 55 14.29 -14.92 -2.37
N ILE A 56 14.49 -13.75 -2.97
CA ILE A 56 13.90 -13.34 -4.25
C ILE A 56 14.99 -12.66 -5.08
N ASP A 57 15.25 -13.16 -6.29
CA ASP A 57 16.26 -12.61 -7.22
C ASP A 57 17.66 -12.43 -6.56
N GLY A 58 18.05 -13.39 -5.71
CA GLY A 58 19.31 -13.37 -4.96
C GLY A 58 19.35 -12.43 -3.76
N ILE A 59 18.23 -11.76 -3.44
CA ILE A 59 18.08 -10.87 -2.29
C ILE A 59 17.36 -11.64 -1.18
N VAL A 60 17.97 -11.69 0.00
CA VAL A 60 17.43 -12.40 1.18
C VAL A 60 16.72 -11.42 2.10
N PHE A 61 15.44 -11.68 2.36
CA PHE A 61 14.63 -10.96 3.33
C PHE A 61 14.49 -11.76 4.62
N LEU A 62 15.08 -11.28 5.72
CA LEU A 62 15.06 -11.95 7.01
C LEU A 62 13.77 -11.59 7.77
N SER A 63 12.88 -12.57 7.93
CA SER A 63 11.65 -12.46 8.71
C SER A 63 11.00 -13.85 8.83
N LYS A 64 10.74 -14.28 10.06
CA LYS A 64 10.01 -15.53 10.33
C LYS A 64 8.56 -15.41 9.92
N ARG A 65 7.94 -14.24 10.16
CA ARG A 65 6.52 -14.03 9.80
C ARG A 65 6.30 -13.98 8.29
N LEU A 66 7.23 -13.41 7.54
CA LEU A 66 7.20 -13.44 6.07
C LEU A 66 7.36 -14.88 5.57
N ALA A 67 8.33 -15.62 6.11
CA ALA A 67 8.54 -17.02 5.74
C ALA A 67 7.32 -17.90 6.07
N GLU A 68 6.69 -17.72 7.24
CA GLU A 68 5.43 -18.37 7.62
C GLU A 68 4.29 -18.03 6.65
N ASN A 69 4.13 -16.74 6.28
CA ASN A 69 3.11 -16.28 5.35
C ASN A 69 3.28 -16.91 3.95
N MET A 70 4.53 -17.04 3.50
CA MET A 70 4.88 -17.53 2.16
C MET A 70 5.19 -19.03 2.12
N ALA A 71 4.99 -19.76 3.22
CA ALA A 71 5.32 -21.18 3.31
C ALA A 71 4.70 -21.99 2.17
N GLY A 72 5.53 -22.78 1.48
CA GLY A 72 5.14 -23.61 0.35
C GLY A 72 4.99 -22.88 -1.00
N CYS A 73 5.13 -21.55 -1.04
CA CYS A 73 5.11 -20.81 -2.30
C CYS A 73 6.46 -20.95 -3.02
N LYS A 74 6.42 -21.09 -4.35
CA LYS A 74 7.61 -21.12 -5.21
C LYS A 74 7.81 -19.82 -5.98
N ARG A 75 6.77 -18.98 -6.00
CA ARG A 75 6.78 -17.69 -6.67
C ARG A 75 6.27 -16.61 -5.72
N ALA A 76 6.73 -15.40 -5.96
CA ALA A 76 6.30 -14.22 -5.26
C ALA A 76 5.92 -13.14 -6.26
N VAL A 77 4.74 -12.54 -6.08
CA VAL A 77 4.44 -11.23 -6.65
C VAL A 77 5.15 -10.20 -5.79
N VAL A 78 5.91 -9.33 -6.43
CA VAL A 78 6.49 -8.13 -5.80
C VAL A 78 5.87 -6.94 -6.50
N PHE A 79 5.28 -6.02 -5.74
CA PHE A 79 4.68 -4.83 -6.33
C PHE A 79 4.89 -3.56 -5.51
N GLY A 80 4.80 -2.42 -6.18
CA GLY A 80 4.63 -1.10 -5.57
C GLY A 80 3.44 -0.37 -6.18
N ALA A 81 2.73 0.40 -5.37
CA ALA A 81 1.59 1.22 -5.75
C ALA A 81 1.67 2.58 -5.05
N THR A 82 1.18 3.64 -5.70
CA THR A 82 1.14 4.99 -5.13
C THR A 82 -0.06 5.76 -5.65
N LEU A 83 -0.62 6.66 -4.84
CA LEU A 83 -1.63 7.63 -5.28
C LEU A 83 -1.05 8.91 -5.89
N GLY A 84 0.28 9.06 -5.88
CA GLY A 84 0.96 10.24 -6.42
C GLY A 84 1.13 11.38 -5.40
N ILE A 85 2.06 12.30 -5.71
CA ILE A 85 2.49 13.36 -4.79
C ILE A 85 1.44 14.45 -4.58
N GLU A 86 0.48 14.60 -5.50
CA GLU A 86 -0.57 15.62 -5.39
C GLU A 86 -1.51 15.35 -4.22
N VAL A 87 -1.73 14.08 -3.86
CA VAL A 87 -2.50 13.70 -2.66
C VAL A 87 -1.82 14.21 -1.39
N ASP A 88 -0.50 14.03 -1.28
CA ASP A 88 0.27 14.54 -0.13
C ASP A 88 0.17 16.07 -0.04
N LYS A 89 0.26 16.77 -1.18
CA LYS A 89 0.12 18.23 -1.24
C LYS A 89 -1.26 18.70 -0.80
N GLN A 90 -2.34 18.04 -1.27
CA GLN A 90 -3.70 18.37 -0.86
C GLN A 90 -3.90 18.20 0.64
N ILE A 91 -3.44 17.08 1.19
CA ILE A 91 -3.53 16.83 2.63
C ILE A 91 -2.74 17.89 3.41
N LYS A 92 -1.50 18.18 3.00
CA LYS A 92 -0.66 19.18 3.65
C LYS A 92 -1.29 20.57 3.63
N SER A 93 -1.91 20.96 2.51
CA SER A 93 -2.65 22.21 2.39
C SER A 93 -3.81 22.25 3.38
N ALA A 94 -4.62 21.19 3.43
CA ALA A 94 -5.73 21.10 4.37
C ALA A 94 -5.25 21.14 5.84
N SER A 95 -4.12 20.51 6.18
CA SER A 95 -3.60 20.51 7.56
C SER A 95 -3.29 21.92 8.10
N ALA A 96 -3.05 22.89 7.22
CA ALA A 96 -2.80 24.27 7.61
C ALA A 96 -4.09 25.09 7.83
N THR A 97 -5.22 24.69 7.25
CA THR A 97 -6.45 25.51 7.20
C THR A 97 -7.69 24.82 7.78
N ASP A 98 -7.76 23.50 7.72
CA ASP A 98 -8.91 22.67 8.11
C ASP A 98 -8.42 21.27 8.55
N VAL A 99 -8.16 21.12 9.85
CA VAL A 99 -7.64 19.88 10.44
C VAL A 99 -8.63 18.72 10.27
N ALA A 100 -9.94 18.99 10.32
CA ALA A 100 -10.96 17.97 10.15
C ALA A 100 -10.95 17.43 8.71
N LEU A 101 -10.86 18.32 7.71
CA LEU A 101 -10.70 17.92 6.31
C LEU A 101 -9.38 17.17 6.09
N ALA A 102 -8.27 17.63 6.66
CA ALA A 102 -6.99 16.93 6.53
C ALA A 102 -7.07 15.48 7.04
N MET A 103 -7.73 15.28 8.18
CA MET A 103 -7.97 13.94 8.74
C MET A 103 -8.86 13.09 7.81
N ALA A 104 -9.93 13.67 7.26
CA ALA A 104 -10.81 12.98 6.33
C ALA A 104 -10.10 12.63 5.01
N LEU A 105 -9.23 13.51 4.48
CA LEU A 105 -8.40 13.25 3.30
C LEU A 105 -7.37 12.14 3.56
N GLN A 106 -6.72 12.14 4.72
CA GLN A 106 -5.81 11.07 5.13
C GLN A 106 -6.49 9.71 5.14
N ALA A 107 -7.72 9.66 5.67
CA ALA A 107 -8.54 8.45 5.74
C ALA A 107 -9.04 8.00 4.36
N ALA A 108 -9.55 8.93 3.54
CA ALA A 108 -9.97 8.65 2.16
C ALA A 108 -8.81 8.16 1.28
N ALA A 109 -7.63 8.76 1.42
CA ALA A 109 -6.45 8.32 0.70
C ALA A 109 -5.94 6.95 1.18
N ALA A 110 -6.05 6.64 2.49
CA ALA A 110 -5.72 5.32 3.01
C ALA A 110 -6.65 4.25 2.44
N ASP A 111 -7.94 4.52 2.36
CA ASP A 111 -8.91 3.62 1.76
C ASP A 111 -8.70 3.47 0.23
N LYS A 112 -8.39 4.58 -0.47
CA LYS A 112 -8.16 4.55 -1.92
C LYS A 112 -6.92 3.74 -2.32
N ILE A 113 -5.82 3.78 -1.55
CA ILE A 113 -4.65 2.97 -1.89
C ILE A 113 -4.92 1.48 -1.70
N GLU A 114 -5.78 1.10 -0.75
CA GLU A 114 -6.23 -0.30 -0.59
C GLU A 114 -7.04 -0.76 -1.79
N ASP A 115 -7.97 0.06 -2.31
CA ASP A 115 -8.69 -0.24 -3.57
C ASP A 115 -7.71 -0.55 -4.71
N VAL A 116 -6.67 0.28 -4.89
CA VAL A 116 -5.66 0.11 -5.95
C VAL A 116 -4.88 -1.19 -5.77
N CYS A 117 -4.55 -1.56 -4.53
CA CYS A 117 -3.86 -2.83 -4.25
C CYS A 117 -4.76 -4.02 -4.54
N ASN A 118 -6.03 -3.96 -4.15
CA ASN A 118 -7.01 -5.03 -4.37
C ASN A 118 -7.29 -5.23 -5.87
N GLU A 119 -7.47 -4.14 -6.63
CA GLU A 119 -7.63 -4.20 -8.09
C GLU A 119 -6.41 -4.85 -8.77
N LEU A 120 -5.20 -4.56 -8.30
CA LEU A 120 -3.98 -5.17 -8.81
C LEU A 120 -3.92 -6.67 -8.51
N GLU A 121 -4.30 -7.09 -7.30
CA GLU A 121 -4.35 -8.50 -6.91
C GLU A 121 -5.39 -9.27 -7.72
N GLU A 122 -6.61 -8.75 -7.85
CA GLU A 122 -7.66 -9.34 -8.66
C GLU A 122 -7.21 -9.50 -10.11
N LYS A 123 -6.56 -8.48 -10.68
CA LYS A 123 -5.97 -8.57 -12.01
C LYS A 123 -4.97 -9.72 -12.12
N ILE A 124 -4.05 -9.86 -11.15
CA ILE A 124 -3.04 -10.93 -11.16
C ILE A 124 -3.69 -12.31 -11.01
N ILE A 125 -4.68 -12.45 -10.12
CA ILE A 125 -5.44 -13.69 -9.95
C ILE A 125 -6.09 -14.09 -11.27
N ASN A 126 -6.75 -13.15 -11.94
CA ASN A 126 -7.44 -13.40 -13.21
C ASN A 126 -6.49 -13.71 -14.37
N ASP A 127 -5.36 -13.00 -14.45
CA ASP A 127 -4.39 -13.17 -15.54
C ASP A 127 -3.63 -14.50 -15.46
N TYR A 128 -3.37 -15.01 -14.24
CA TYR A 128 -2.52 -16.19 -14.03
C TYR A 128 -3.28 -17.40 -13.47
N GLY A 129 -4.54 -17.26 -13.05
CA GLY A 129 -5.35 -18.36 -12.50
C GLY A 129 -4.79 -18.91 -11.19
N VAL A 130 -4.30 -18.04 -10.31
CA VAL A 130 -3.58 -18.38 -9.08
C VAL A 130 -4.29 -17.94 -7.82
N THR A 131 -3.86 -18.48 -6.68
CA THR A 131 -4.18 -17.92 -5.36
C THR A 131 -3.00 -17.12 -4.82
N LEU A 132 -3.34 -16.07 -4.07
CA LEU A 132 -2.39 -15.14 -3.50
C LEU A 132 -2.45 -15.18 -1.98
N ARG A 133 -1.29 -15.10 -1.32
CA ARG A 133 -1.20 -14.91 0.14
C ARG A 133 -1.62 -13.49 0.54
N GLN A 134 -1.62 -13.19 1.84
CA GLN A 134 -1.81 -11.80 2.30
C GLN A 134 -0.57 -10.97 2.01
N ARG A 135 -0.77 -9.70 1.61
CA ARG A 135 0.29 -8.70 1.42
C ARG A 135 1.21 -8.60 2.63
N TYR A 136 2.51 -8.55 2.38
CA TYR A 136 3.52 -8.36 3.42
C TYR A 136 4.56 -7.33 2.94
N SER A 137 4.97 -6.38 3.79
CA SER A 137 5.89 -5.30 3.42
C SER A 137 7.02 -5.15 4.44
N PRO A 138 8.22 -4.69 4.05
CA PRO A 138 9.20 -4.21 5.03
C PRO A 138 8.60 -3.12 5.93
N GLY A 139 8.90 -3.19 7.22
CA GLY A 139 8.28 -2.38 8.28
C GLY A 139 7.10 -3.04 8.99
N TYR A 140 6.64 -4.21 8.54
CA TYR A 140 5.62 -5.01 9.21
C TYR A 140 6.23 -6.12 10.07
N PHE A 141 5.65 -6.33 11.26
CA PHE A 141 6.06 -7.33 12.25
C PHE A 141 7.58 -7.40 12.48
N ASP A 142 8.24 -8.48 12.06
CA ASP A 142 9.67 -8.74 12.25
C ASP A 142 10.50 -8.49 10.98
N LEU A 143 9.90 -7.99 9.90
CA LEU A 143 10.64 -7.58 8.71
C LEU A 143 11.06 -6.12 8.85
N ASP A 144 12.35 -5.93 9.10
CA ASP A 144 12.95 -4.61 9.35
C ASP A 144 12.70 -3.62 8.18
N ILE A 145 12.33 -2.39 8.51
CA ILE A 145 12.05 -1.34 7.52
C ILE A 145 13.26 -1.01 6.64
N THR A 146 14.48 -1.21 7.15
CA THR A 146 15.73 -0.99 6.40
C THR A 146 15.82 -1.88 5.15
N GLN A 147 15.16 -3.05 5.17
CA GLN A 147 15.08 -3.95 4.03
C GLN A 147 14.23 -3.38 2.88
N GLN A 148 13.59 -2.21 3.05
CA GLN A 148 13.04 -1.46 1.92
C GLN A 148 14.07 -1.13 0.85
N LYS A 149 15.31 -0.82 1.24
CA LYS A 149 16.37 -0.52 0.25
C LYS A 149 16.62 -1.71 -0.68
N ASP A 150 16.50 -2.92 -0.15
CA ASP A 150 16.65 -4.15 -0.92
C ASP A 150 15.40 -4.47 -1.74
N PHE A 151 14.20 -4.24 -1.18
CA PHE A 151 12.94 -4.32 -1.94
C PHE A 151 12.96 -3.45 -3.20
N PHE A 152 13.41 -2.20 -3.08
CA PHE A 152 13.48 -1.25 -4.19
C PHE A 152 14.47 -1.66 -5.29
N LYS A 153 15.35 -2.64 -5.07
CA LYS A 153 16.21 -3.21 -6.13
C LYS A 153 15.47 -4.18 -7.03
N LEU A 154 14.39 -4.82 -6.55
CA LEU A 154 13.59 -5.79 -7.31
C LEU A 154 12.78 -5.12 -8.43
N LEU A 155 12.39 -3.86 -8.22
CA LEU A 155 11.51 -3.12 -9.11
C LEU A 155 12.05 -1.71 -9.39
N PRO A 156 12.03 -1.23 -10.65
CA PRO A 156 12.41 0.15 -10.97
C PRO A 156 11.32 1.17 -10.58
N LEU A 157 10.92 1.19 -9.30
CA LEU A 157 9.77 1.93 -8.76
C LEU A 157 9.89 3.44 -8.98
N GLN A 158 11.07 4.02 -8.71
CA GLN A 158 11.31 5.45 -8.90
C GLN A 158 11.11 5.84 -10.37
N LYS A 159 11.71 5.10 -11.30
CA LYS A 159 11.67 5.41 -12.73
C LYS A 159 10.28 5.21 -13.34
N ARG A 160 9.52 4.21 -12.86
CA ARG A 160 8.27 3.78 -13.50
C ARG A 160 7.02 4.36 -12.89
N ILE A 161 6.99 4.54 -11.57
CA ILE A 161 5.80 5.03 -10.85
C ILE A 161 6.10 6.22 -9.94
N GLY A 162 7.35 6.72 -9.92
CA GLY A 162 7.73 7.88 -9.11
C GLY A 162 7.84 7.60 -7.61
N LEU A 163 7.80 6.33 -7.20
CA LEU A 163 7.90 5.93 -5.80
C LEU A 163 9.37 5.84 -5.38
N THR A 164 9.73 6.53 -4.31
CA THR A 164 11.10 6.68 -3.79
C THR A 164 11.15 6.41 -2.29
N LEU A 165 12.37 6.30 -1.74
CA LEU A 165 12.63 6.18 -0.31
C LEU A 165 13.34 7.43 0.22
N THR A 166 12.99 7.85 1.43
CA THR A 166 13.79 8.78 2.22
C THR A 166 15.03 8.10 2.80
N ASP A 167 15.92 8.87 3.42
CA ASP A 167 17.06 8.33 4.16
C ASP A 167 16.64 7.47 5.38
N THR A 168 15.41 7.67 5.86
CA THR A 168 14.76 6.92 6.93
C THR A 168 13.89 5.76 6.43
N TYR A 169 14.01 5.38 5.16
CA TYR A 169 13.30 4.25 4.55
C TYR A 169 11.79 4.42 4.41
N GLU A 170 11.28 5.63 4.60
CA GLU A 170 9.87 5.94 4.37
C GLU A 170 9.63 6.17 2.87
N MET A 171 8.45 5.80 2.41
CA MET A 171 8.06 5.98 1.02
C MET A 171 7.60 7.41 0.73
N VAL A 172 8.02 7.92 -0.44
CA VAL A 172 7.53 9.18 -1.01
C VAL A 172 7.08 8.92 -2.45
N PRO A 173 5.82 9.19 -2.83
CA PRO A 173 4.72 9.78 -2.03
C PRO A 173 4.28 8.93 -0.82
N THR A 174 3.66 9.56 0.19
CA THR A 174 3.35 8.91 1.48
C THR A 174 2.19 7.91 1.39
N LYS A 175 1.23 8.14 0.48
CA LYS A 175 0.13 7.21 0.21
C LYS A 175 0.54 6.19 -0.84
N SER A 176 1.42 5.30 -0.40
CA SER A 176 2.02 4.26 -1.22
C SER A 176 2.11 2.94 -0.46
N VAL A 177 2.12 1.84 -1.19
CA VAL A 177 2.28 0.48 -0.68
C VAL A 177 3.35 -0.21 -1.50
N THR A 178 4.19 -0.98 -0.82
CA THR A 178 5.01 -2.03 -1.43
C THR A 178 4.63 -3.34 -0.77
N ALA A 179 4.61 -4.45 -1.50
CA ALA A 179 4.43 -5.74 -0.85
C ALA A 179 5.01 -6.90 -1.66
N PHE A 180 5.35 -7.94 -0.89
CA PHE A 180 5.45 -9.32 -1.31
C PHE A 180 4.09 -9.98 -1.17
N ILE A 181 3.78 -10.86 -2.12
CA ILE A 181 2.64 -11.77 -2.03
C ILE A 181 3.10 -13.14 -2.51
N GLY A 182 3.02 -14.16 -1.66
CA GLY A 182 3.24 -15.54 -2.09
C GLY A 182 2.19 -15.96 -3.13
N MET A 183 2.65 -16.67 -4.16
CA MET A 183 1.84 -17.17 -5.28
C MET A 183 2.02 -18.69 -5.36
N ASP A 184 0.90 -19.40 -5.55
CA ASP A 184 0.87 -20.87 -5.66
C ASP A 184 1.38 -21.43 -7.00
#